data_AF-A0A3N5V6J6-F1
#
_entry.id   AF-A0A3N5V6J6-F1
#
_cell.length_a   1.000
_cell.length_b   1.000
_cell.length_c   1.000
_cell.angle_alpha   90.00
_cell.angle_beta   90.00
_cell.angle_gamma   90.00
#
_symmetry.space_group_name_H-M   'P 1'
#
loop_
_entity.id
_entity.type
_entity.pdbx_description
1 polymer ?
#
loop_
_entity_poly.entity_id
_entity_poly.type
_entity_poly.pdbx_seq_one_letter_code
_entity_poly.pdbx_strand_id
1 'polypeptide(L)'
;MSDYLNVDELRDRVSELEDERDQFLDETCEEAGIDEDHDDYNNLREETAEVWEKQQPEGQEYAKLIDIIEEVGSADFLIHESHFSDHVREMLEDGGDVPKKLAWYIEIDWEATAENIRSDYSTIEIDGQTYYYRD
;
A
#
# COMPACT_ATOMS: atom_id res chain seq x y z
N MET A 1 -6.37 7.37 11.51
CA MET A 1 -5.88 6.58 10.38
C MET A 1 -6.54 7.14 9.15
N SER A 2 -5.81 7.27 8.04
CA SER A 2 -6.37 7.77 6.78
C SER A 2 -7.49 6.83 6.34
N ASP A 3 -8.63 7.38 5.92
CA ASP A 3 -9.81 6.61 5.47
C ASP A 3 -9.51 5.80 4.18
N TYR A 4 -8.46 6.22 3.47
CA TYR A 4 -7.94 5.64 2.24
C TYR A 4 -6.41 5.51 2.31
N LEU A 5 -5.88 4.40 1.82
CA LEU A 5 -4.45 4.27 1.53
C LEU A 5 -4.23 4.54 0.06
N ASN A 6 -3.37 5.50 -0.26
CA ASN A 6 -2.99 5.82 -1.63
C ASN A 6 -1.86 4.89 -2.07
N VAL A 7 -2.10 4.10 -3.11
CA VAL A 7 -1.12 3.09 -3.56
C VAL A 7 0.13 3.76 -4.14
N ASP A 8 0.01 4.95 -4.74
CA ASP A 8 1.18 5.70 -5.21
C ASP A 8 2.05 6.18 -4.04
N GLU A 9 1.45 6.59 -2.92
CA GLU A 9 2.22 6.93 -1.71
C GLU A 9 2.92 5.69 -1.11
N LEU A 10 2.30 4.51 -1.20
CA LEU A 10 2.96 3.26 -0.79
C LEU A 10 4.15 2.93 -1.71
N ARG A 11 4.02 3.14 -3.02
CA ARG A 11 5.12 2.95 -3.98
C ARG A 11 6.26 3.94 -3.75
N ASP A 12 5.92 5.20 -3.48
CA ASP A 12 6.90 6.22 -3.11
C ASP A 12 7.66 5.80 -1.84
N ARG A 13 6.94 5.31 -0.82
CA ARG A 13 7.56 4.81 0.41
C ARG A 13 8.47 3.60 0.15
N VAL A 14 8.10 2.69 -0.75
CA VAL A 14 8.97 1.59 -1.17
C VAL A 14 10.25 2.11 -1.82
N SER A 15 10.15 3.09 -2.72
CA SER A 15 11.33 3.69 -3.35
C SER A 15 12.26 4.35 -2.32
N GLU A 16 11.72 5.04 -1.32
CA GLU A 16 12.52 5.61 -0.22
C GLU A 16 13.26 4.51 0.56
N LEU A 17 12.57 3.41 0.87
CA LEU A 17 13.15 2.27 1.59
C LEU A 17 14.23 1.55 0.77
N GLU A 18 14.13 1.52 -0.56
CA GLU A 18 15.19 0.98 -1.43
C GLU A 18 16.47 1.83 -1.36
N ASP A 19 16.33 3.16 -1.37
CA ASP A 19 17.46 4.07 -1.22
C ASP A 19 18.11 3.94 0.17
N GLU A 20 17.29 3.87 1.24
CA GLU A 20 17.75 3.64 2.61
C GLU A 20 18.47 2.29 2.76
N ARG A 21 17.94 1.23 2.11
CA ARG A 21 18.59 -0.08 2.07
C ARG A 21 19.96 0.04 1.41
N ASP A 22 20.04 0.58 0.20
CA ASP A 22 21.30 0.64 -0.53
C ASP A 22 22.35 1.47 0.22
N GLN A 23 21.96 2.58 0.86
CA GLN A 23 22.84 3.33 1.74
C GLN A 23 23.36 2.47 2.91
N PHE A 24 22.48 1.73 3.59
CA PHE A 24 22.87 0.86 4.71
C PHE A 24 23.87 -0.23 4.29
N LEU A 25 23.68 -0.80 3.10
CA LEU A 25 24.57 -1.81 2.54
C LEU A 25 25.96 -1.24 2.24
N ASP A 26 26.00 -0.07 1.61
CA ASP A 26 27.24 0.59 1.22
C ASP A 26 28.02 1.05 2.47
N GLU A 27 27.35 1.67 3.45
CA GLU A 27 27.96 2.05 4.73
C GLU A 27 28.57 0.84 5.46
N THR A 28 27.87 -0.30 5.47
CA THR A 28 28.37 -1.52 6.12
C THR A 28 29.64 -2.06 5.44
N CYS A 29 29.68 -2.02 4.10
CA CYS A 29 30.87 -2.43 3.34
C CYS A 29 32.05 -1.49 3.59
N GLU A 30 31.80 -0.17 3.58
CA GLU A 30 32.81 0.85 3.87
C GLU A 30 33.39 0.71 5.29
N GLU A 31 32.55 0.48 6.30
CA GLU A 31 32.97 0.26 7.69
C GLU A 31 33.83 -1.02 7.84
N ALA A 32 33.54 -2.05 7.06
CA ALA A 32 34.36 -3.26 6.98
C ALA A 32 35.67 -3.05 6.21
N GLY A 33 35.87 -1.89 5.57
CA GLY A 33 37.02 -1.60 4.72
C GLY A 33 37.01 -2.39 3.41
N ILE A 34 35.81 -2.77 2.95
CA ILE A 34 35.57 -3.55 1.72
C ILE A 34 34.96 -2.61 0.68
N ASP A 35 35.72 -2.29 -0.36
CA ASP A 35 35.26 -1.50 -1.50
C ASP A 35 34.71 -2.38 -2.63
N GLU A 36 34.12 -1.76 -3.66
CA GLU A 36 33.50 -2.45 -4.80
C GLU A 36 34.46 -3.36 -5.60
N ASP A 37 35.78 -3.12 -5.51
CA ASP A 37 36.81 -3.90 -6.18
C ASP A 37 37.28 -5.10 -5.34
N HIS A 38 36.86 -5.19 -4.06
CA HIS A 38 37.27 -6.26 -3.16
C HIS A 38 36.52 -7.58 -3.46
N ASP A 39 37.23 -8.70 -3.41
CA ASP A 39 36.68 -10.03 -3.74
C ASP A 39 35.46 -10.40 -2.87
N ASP A 40 35.42 -9.94 -1.62
CA ASP A 40 34.32 -10.21 -0.67
C ASP A 40 33.15 -9.20 -0.75
N TYR A 41 33.22 -8.15 -1.57
CA TYR A 41 32.20 -7.09 -1.61
C TYR A 41 30.79 -7.63 -1.84
N ASN A 42 30.60 -8.43 -2.89
CA ASN A 42 29.28 -8.98 -3.23
C ASN A 42 28.74 -9.89 -2.13
N ASN A 43 29.61 -10.71 -1.52
CA ASN A 43 29.21 -11.64 -0.47
C ASN A 43 28.76 -10.87 0.78
N LEU A 44 29.55 -9.88 1.22
CA LEU A 44 29.19 -9.06 2.38
C LEU A 44 27.90 -8.29 2.10
N ARG A 45 27.77 -7.67 0.93
CA ARG A 45 26.58 -6.90 0.55
C ARG A 45 25.30 -7.76 0.57
N GLU A 46 25.38 -9.00 0.09
CA GLU A 46 24.28 -9.97 0.16
C GLU A 46 23.93 -10.36 1.60
N GLU A 47 24.93 -10.70 2.43
CA GLU A 47 24.72 -11.00 3.85
C GLU A 47 24.11 -9.81 4.60
N THR A 48 24.57 -8.60 4.34
CA THR A 48 24.03 -7.37 4.94
C THR A 48 22.59 -7.11 4.49
N ALA A 49 22.25 -7.39 3.22
CA ALA A 49 20.88 -7.26 2.72
C ALA A 49 19.92 -8.21 3.45
N GLU A 50 20.32 -9.46 3.66
CA GLU A 50 19.53 -10.40 4.46
C GLU A 50 19.34 -9.95 5.91
N VAL A 51 20.39 -9.35 6.50
CA VAL A 51 20.32 -8.79 7.86
C VAL A 51 19.35 -7.62 7.90
N TRP A 52 19.43 -6.71 6.93
CA TRP A 52 18.54 -5.55 6.83
C TRP A 52 17.07 -5.98 6.75
N GLU A 53 16.75 -6.87 5.80
CA GLU A 53 15.37 -7.36 5.59
C GLU A 53 14.78 -8.02 6.85
N LYS A 54 15.57 -8.84 7.55
CA LYS A 54 15.08 -9.65 8.68
C LYS A 54 15.09 -8.90 10.01
N GLN A 55 16.07 -8.03 10.24
CA GLN A 55 16.34 -7.46 11.55
C GLN A 55 16.00 -5.97 11.66
N GLN A 56 15.96 -5.23 10.56
CA GLN A 56 15.61 -3.80 10.60
C GLN A 56 14.08 -3.64 10.46
N PRO A 57 13.47 -2.73 11.25
CA PRO A 57 12.06 -2.37 11.09
C PRO A 57 11.71 -1.94 9.66
N GLU A 58 12.60 -1.18 9.02
CA GLU A 58 12.49 -0.68 7.65
C GLU A 58 12.47 -1.82 6.63
N GLY A 59 13.27 -2.87 6.85
CA GLY A 59 13.26 -4.07 6.02
C GLY A 59 11.96 -4.87 6.13
N GLN A 60 11.39 -4.93 7.34
CA GLN A 60 10.08 -5.57 7.57
C GLN A 60 8.94 -4.75 6.99
N GLU A 61 9.02 -3.41 7.04
CA GLU A 61 8.08 -2.50 6.38
C GLU A 61 8.14 -2.70 4.86
N TYR A 62 9.34 -2.66 4.27
CA TYR A 62 9.57 -2.88 2.85
C TYR A 62 8.94 -4.17 2.35
N ALA A 63 9.20 -5.30 3.02
CA ALA A 63 8.64 -6.59 2.65
C ALA A 63 7.10 -6.59 2.62
N LYS A 64 6.47 -6.01 3.67
CA LYS A 64 5.01 -5.89 3.72
C LYS A 64 4.45 -5.01 2.60
N LEU A 65 5.10 -3.88 2.31
CA LEU A 65 4.62 -2.96 1.28
C LEU A 65 4.74 -3.57 -0.11
N ILE A 66 5.81 -4.31 -0.39
CA ILE A 66 5.96 -5.08 -1.64
C ILE A 66 4.82 -6.09 -1.77
N ASP A 67 4.56 -6.91 -0.75
CA ASP A 67 3.47 -7.90 -0.77
C ASP A 67 2.12 -7.22 -1.08
N ILE A 68 1.84 -6.07 -0.45
CA ILE A 68 0.62 -5.29 -0.72
C ILE A 68 0.58 -4.81 -2.16
N ILE A 69 1.65 -4.18 -2.65
CA ILE A 69 1.70 -3.59 -4.00
C ILE A 69 1.58 -4.66 -5.08
N GLU A 70 2.21 -5.83 -4.89
CA GLU A 70 2.11 -6.95 -5.82
C GLU A 70 0.69 -7.52 -5.88
N GLU A 71 -0.01 -7.60 -4.74
CA GLU A 71 -1.38 -8.11 -4.68
C GLU A 71 -2.39 -7.13 -5.30
N VAL A 72 -2.27 -5.83 -5.00
CA VAL A 72 -3.26 -4.82 -5.44
C VAL A 72 -2.99 -4.29 -6.86
N GLY A 73 -1.82 -4.59 -7.42
CA GLY A 73 -1.51 -4.31 -8.82
C GLY A 73 -1.51 -2.82 -9.13
N SER A 74 -2.37 -2.38 -10.06
CA SER A 74 -2.45 -0.99 -10.52
C SER A 74 -3.52 -0.14 -9.84
N ALA A 75 -4.15 -0.67 -8.78
CA ALA A 75 -5.14 0.05 -8.00
C ALA A 75 -4.62 1.42 -7.54
N ASP A 76 -5.50 2.43 -7.53
CA ASP A 76 -5.17 3.79 -7.09
C ASP A 76 -5.23 3.91 -5.56
N PHE A 77 -6.27 3.31 -4.94
CA PHE A 77 -6.56 3.46 -3.51
C PHE A 77 -7.06 2.15 -2.89
N LEU A 78 -6.75 1.97 -1.60
CA LEU A 78 -7.32 0.93 -0.74
C LEU A 78 -8.29 1.57 0.25
N ILE A 79 -9.52 1.08 0.29
CA ILE A 79 -10.63 1.67 1.04
C ILE A 79 -10.92 0.77 2.24
N HIS A 80 -10.72 1.28 3.45
CA HIS A 80 -11.01 0.47 4.64
C HIS A 80 -12.50 0.10 4.70
N GLU A 81 -12.83 -1.12 5.11
CA GLU A 81 -14.22 -1.63 5.09
C GLU A 81 -15.23 -0.69 5.76
N SER A 82 -14.87 -0.08 6.89
CA SER A 82 -15.76 0.86 7.60
C SER A 82 -16.10 2.13 6.82
N HIS A 83 -15.34 2.45 5.78
CA HIS A 83 -15.53 3.64 4.93
C HIS A 83 -16.08 3.30 3.54
N PHE A 84 -16.23 2.01 3.21
CA PHE A 84 -16.66 1.59 1.88
C PHE A 84 -18.04 2.12 1.50
N SER A 85 -18.97 2.17 2.46
CA SER A 85 -20.33 2.71 2.25
C SER A 85 -20.31 4.21 1.91
N ASP A 86 -19.46 4.98 2.60
CA ASP A 86 -19.28 6.41 2.35
C ASP A 86 -18.58 6.67 1.00
N HIS A 87 -17.55 5.88 0.67
CA HIS A 87 -16.88 5.92 -0.65
C HIS A 87 -17.87 5.71 -1.80
N VAL A 88 -18.71 4.68 -1.68
CA VAL A 88 -19.74 4.37 -2.68
C VAL A 88 -20.70 5.53 -2.87
N ARG A 89 -21.15 6.16 -1.77
CA ARG A 89 -22.02 7.33 -1.84
C ARG A 89 -21.34 8.47 -2.60
N GLU A 90 -20.13 8.84 -2.19
CA GLU A 90 -19.39 9.96 -2.79
C GLU A 90 -19.14 9.71 -4.28
N MET A 91 -18.71 8.50 -4.64
CA MET A 91 -18.51 8.08 -6.03
C MET A 91 -19.78 8.24 -6.88
N LEU A 92 -20.95 7.81 -6.39
CA LEU A 92 -22.21 7.88 -7.14
C LEU A 92 -22.78 9.31 -7.24
N GLU A 93 -22.58 10.12 -6.19
CA GLU A 93 -22.98 11.53 -6.19
C GLU A 93 -22.12 12.37 -7.14
N ASP A 94 -20.81 12.14 -7.15
CA ASP A 94 -19.86 12.85 -8.01
C ASP A 94 -19.93 12.36 -9.47
N GLY A 95 -20.12 11.06 -9.67
CA GLY A 95 -20.32 10.43 -10.98
C GLY A 95 -21.63 10.84 -11.66
N GLY A 96 -22.61 11.32 -10.89
CA GLY A 96 -23.91 11.78 -11.38
C GLY A 96 -24.96 10.69 -11.56
N ASP A 97 -24.69 9.48 -11.07
CA ASP A 97 -25.67 8.39 -10.97
C ASP A 97 -26.76 8.72 -9.95
N VAL A 98 -26.43 9.56 -8.95
CA VAL A 98 -27.39 10.12 -8.01
C VAL A 98 -27.72 11.57 -8.40
N PRO A 99 -29.00 11.94 -8.58
CA PRO A 99 -29.37 13.30 -8.91
C PRO A 99 -28.94 14.30 -7.81
N LYS A 100 -28.15 15.32 -8.16
CA LYS A 100 -27.70 16.40 -7.23
C LYS A 100 -28.83 17.17 -6.52
N LYS A 101 -30.07 17.02 -6.98
CA LYS A 101 -31.27 17.65 -6.41
C LYS A 101 -32.29 16.60 -5.98
N LEU A 102 -31.81 15.48 -5.44
CA LEU A 102 -32.68 14.52 -4.79
C LEU A 102 -33.46 15.24 -3.67
N ALA A 103 -34.77 15.04 -3.63
CA ALA A 103 -35.59 15.69 -2.63
C ALA A 103 -35.22 15.13 -1.24
N TRP A 104 -35.07 16.01 -0.25
CA TRP A 104 -34.57 15.66 1.10
C TRP A 104 -35.38 14.58 1.84
N TYR A 105 -36.62 14.33 1.41
CA TYR A 105 -37.50 13.29 1.97
C TYR A 105 -37.33 11.92 1.29
N ILE A 106 -36.44 11.80 0.31
CA ILE A 106 -36.04 10.53 -0.30
C ILE A 106 -34.74 10.09 0.36
N GLU A 107 -34.74 8.88 0.90
CA GLU A 107 -33.59 8.25 1.55
C GLU A 107 -33.04 7.15 0.63
N ILE A 108 -31.72 7.07 0.53
CA ILE A 108 -31.00 6.00 -0.16
C ILE A 108 -30.40 5.10 0.91
N ASP A 109 -30.63 3.79 0.79
CA ASP A 109 -29.97 2.79 1.62
C ASP A 109 -28.55 2.56 1.08
N TRP A 110 -27.60 3.32 1.62
CA TRP A 110 -26.20 3.28 1.19
C TRP A 110 -25.53 1.95 1.52
N GLU A 111 -25.93 1.27 2.58
CA GLU A 111 -25.35 -0.03 2.94
C GLU A 111 -25.78 -1.11 1.94
N ALA A 112 -27.07 -1.16 1.60
CA ALA A 112 -27.55 -2.04 0.54
C ALA A 112 -26.95 -1.69 -0.83
N THR A 113 -26.73 -0.40 -1.09
CA THR A 113 -26.09 0.06 -2.34
C THR A 113 -24.64 -0.37 -2.40
N ALA A 114 -23.88 -0.22 -1.31
CA ALA A 114 -22.50 -0.64 -1.21
C ALA A 114 -22.38 -2.15 -1.38
N GLU A 115 -23.22 -2.96 -0.72
CA GLU A 115 -23.25 -4.41 -0.89
C GLU A 115 -23.42 -4.84 -2.35
N ASN A 116 -24.29 -4.16 -3.10
CA ASN A 116 -24.48 -4.44 -4.54
C ASN A 116 -23.24 -4.10 -5.37
N ILE A 117 -22.47 -3.08 -4.99
CA ILE A 117 -21.26 -2.63 -5.71
C ILE A 117 -20.02 -3.43 -5.33
N ARG A 118 -20.01 -4.10 -4.18
CA ARG A 118 -18.86 -4.90 -3.71
C ARG A 118 -18.39 -5.94 -4.74
N SER A 119 -19.25 -6.44 -5.62
CA SER A 119 -18.85 -7.38 -6.67
C SER A 119 -17.83 -6.82 -7.66
N ASP A 120 -17.73 -5.50 -7.77
CA ASP A 120 -16.79 -4.81 -8.65
C ASP A 120 -15.45 -4.52 -7.95
N TYR A 121 -15.31 -4.91 -6.68
CA TYR A 121 -14.12 -4.69 -5.86
C TYR A 121 -13.51 -6.04 -5.43
N SER A 122 -12.19 -6.04 -5.29
CA SER A 122 -11.42 -7.10 -4.63
C SER A 122 -11.03 -6.65 -3.23
N THR A 123 -10.58 -7.58 -2.39
CA THR A 123 -10.22 -7.30 -0.99
C THR A 123 -8.81 -7.77 -0.67
N ILE A 124 -8.11 -7.01 0.18
CA ILE A 124 -6.82 -7.38 0.79
C ILE A 124 -6.91 -7.22 2.31
N GLU A 125 -6.19 -8.08 3.05
CA GLU A 125 -6.10 -8.03 4.51
C GLU A 125 -4.76 -7.44 4.93
N ILE A 126 -4.78 -6.29 5.61
CA ILE A 126 -3.58 -5.59 6.09
C ILE A 126 -3.68 -5.43 7.60
N ASP A 127 -2.74 -6.03 8.34
CA ASP A 127 -2.69 -6.01 9.80
C ASP A 127 -4.05 -6.37 10.48
N GLY A 128 -4.78 -7.33 9.89
CA GLY A 128 -6.07 -7.82 10.37
C GLY A 128 -7.27 -6.92 10.09
N GLN A 129 -7.14 -5.99 9.15
CA GLN A 129 -8.20 -5.12 8.65
C GLN A 129 -8.41 -5.35 7.16
N THR A 130 -9.68 -5.40 6.75
CA THR A 130 -10.09 -5.59 5.35
C THR A 130 -10.12 -4.25 4.61
N TYR A 131 -9.47 -4.22 3.45
CA TYR A 131 -9.52 -3.09 2.52
C TYR A 131 -10.06 -3.54 1.17
N TYR A 132 -10.91 -2.71 0.57
CA TYR A 132 -11.44 -2.89 -0.78
C TYR A 132 -10.61 -2.10 -1.78
N TYR A 133 -10.33 -2.70 -2.94
CA TYR A 133 -9.65 -2.05 -4.05
C TYR A 133 -10.24 -2.49 -5.38
N ARG A 134 -9.97 -1.72 -6.43
CA ARG A 134 -10.37 -2.05 -7.80
C ARG A 134 -9.18 -1.80 -8.73
N ASP A 135 -8.88 -2.79 -9.56
CA ASP A 135 -7.89 -2.73 -10.66
C ASP A 135 -8.54 -2.21 -11.96
#